data_AF-A0AB34P0H7-F1
#
_entry.id   AF-A0AB34P0H7-F1
#
_cell.length_a   1.000
_cell.length_b   1.000
_cell.length_c   1.000
_cell.angle_alpha   90.00
_cell.angle_beta   90.00
_cell.angle_gamma   90.00
#
_symmetry.space_group_name_H-M   'P 1'
#
loop_
_entity.id
_entity.type
_entity.pdbx_description
1 polymer ?
#
loop_
_entity_poly.entity_id
_entity_poly.type
_entity_poly.pdbx_seq_one_letter_code
_entity_poly.pdbx_strand_id
1 'polypeptide(L)'
;MFILKKFAQWKFLILVAIQLLKFMLHFLMVLLQNLKFHQVHQLVRKRLLSCVMAVNAWMEKGVMNAVNNVNTEINEALKGRSPYNQAAIDNLMIKLDGTPNKARLGANAILGVSMAVARAAAKSKNEPLYRYLGGCDLELPQTFHNVINGGKHADNGIDIQEFMITPVNKTSFRDGFEKIVNTYHTLKKVIEDAGFETGLGDEGGFASNLKSSEEALRMLQEAIKKAGYEPGKDIAIAFDAAASSFYNKEDGKYHFEGHVWDGEEMLAYYDKLLTEFPEIISAEDPFDENDWDNFEKFTAKFGDKIQVVADDNVCTNPKLVRKAIKDKLCNAVLIKVNQIGTITETLETIRLARKNNMTTMVSHRSGETGDTFIADFTVATNAAELKSGAPARSERVEKYNRLLEIEQEIGVENERLAHFPNDVDMD
;
A
#
# COMPACT_ATOMS: atom_id res chain seq x y z
N MET A 1 28.17 31.17 -5.29
CA MET A 1 29.25 31.00 -4.28
C MET A 1 28.86 31.35 -2.83
N PHE A 2 27.77 32.12 -2.58
CA PHE A 2 27.29 32.43 -1.22
C PHE A 2 26.35 31.35 -0.60
N ILE A 3 25.74 30.48 -1.41
CA ILE A 3 24.83 29.42 -0.96
C ILE A 3 25.59 28.15 -0.49
N LEU A 4 26.76 27.87 -1.07
CA LEU A 4 27.61 26.73 -0.67
C LEU A 4 28.28 26.92 0.70
N LYS A 5 28.44 28.16 1.19
CA LYS A 5 28.99 28.42 2.53
C LYS A 5 27.97 28.18 3.66
N LYS A 6 26.66 28.33 3.41
CA LYS A 6 25.62 28.04 4.41
C LYS A 6 25.43 26.54 4.63
N PHE A 7 25.46 25.71 3.58
CA PHE A 7 25.35 24.26 3.73
C PHE A 7 26.51 23.61 4.53
N ALA A 8 27.72 24.15 4.43
CA ALA A 8 28.86 23.70 5.21
C ALA A 8 28.75 24.05 6.71
N GLN A 9 28.17 25.20 7.06
CA GLN A 9 27.94 25.59 8.46
C GLN A 9 26.87 24.73 9.15
N TRP A 10 25.82 24.32 8.43
CA TRP A 10 24.78 23.44 8.98
C TRP A 10 25.27 21.99 9.18
N LYS A 11 26.08 21.45 8.25
CA LYS A 11 26.73 20.15 8.45
C LYS A 11 27.71 20.16 9.63
N PHE A 12 28.45 21.26 9.84
CA PHE A 12 29.36 21.40 10.98
C PHE A 12 28.59 21.49 12.31
N LEU A 13 27.49 22.26 12.36
CA LEU A 13 26.60 22.35 13.54
C LEU A 13 25.92 21.02 13.88
N ILE A 14 25.50 20.24 12.89
CA ILE A 14 24.92 18.91 13.09
C ILE A 14 25.98 17.90 13.57
N LEU A 15 27.20 17.93 13.02
CA LEU A 15 28.31 17.09 13.48
C LEU A 15 28.75 17.43 14.91
N VAL A 16 28.85 18.72 15.25
CA VAL A 16 29.13 19.18 16.62
C VAL A 16 27.99 18.81 17.58
N ALA A 17 26.73 18.90 17.15
CA ALA A 17 25.59 18.45 17.95
C ALA A 17 25.60 16.93 18.18
N ILE A 18 25.95 16.12 17.18
CA ILE A 18 26.08 14.66 17.30
C ILE A 18 27.28 14.28 18.20
N GLN A 19 28.40 15.00 18.10
CA GLN A 19 29.55 14.79 18.99
C GLN A 19 29.28 15.23 20.43
N LEU A 20 28.56 16.34 20.64
CA LEU A 20 28.06 16.73 21.95
C LEU A 20 27.05 15.73 22.51
N LEU A 21 26.16 15.17 21.68
CA LEU A 21 25.23 14.12 22.10
C LEU A 21 25.97 12.84 22.50
N LYS A 22 27.00 12.45 21.75
CA LYS A 22 27.87 11.30 22.08
C LYS A 22 28.67 11.55 23.36
N PHE A 23 29.21 12.76 23.54
CA PHE A 23 29.95 13.13 24.76
C PHE A 23 29.03 13.18 25.98
N MET A 24 27.80 13.70 25.82
CA MET A 24 26.76 13.66 26.85
C MET A 24 26.32 12.24 27.16
N LEU A 25 26.13 11.37 26.16
CA LEU A 25 25.81 9.94 26.41
C LEU A 25 26.95 9.23 27.15
N HIS A 26 28.20 9.50 26.79
CA HIS A 26 29.36 8.89 27.44
C HIS A 26 29.53 9.39 28.88
N PHE A 27 29.35 10.70 29.11
CA PHE A 27 29.37 11.30 30.45
C PHE A 27 28.20 10.80 31.31
N LEU A 28 27.02 10.59 30.71
CA LEU A 28 25.86 9.99 31.36
C LEU A 28 26.12 8.53 31.71
N MET A 29 26.75 7.74 30.82
CA MET A 29 27.11 6.35 31.09
C MET A 29 28.18 6.21 32.19
N VAL A 30 29.15 7.14 32.24
CA VAL A 30 30.17 7.19 33.30
C VAL A 30 29.56 7.60 34.66
N LEU A 31 28.59 8.52 34.66
CA LEU A 31 27.81 8.87 35.86
C LEU A 31 26.87 7.74 36.31
N LEU A 32 26.38 6.92 35.37
CA LEU A 32 25.47 5.79 35.65
C LEU A 32 26.18 4.55 36.21
N GLN A 33 27.51 4.46 36.17
CA GLN A 33 28.24 3.34 36.78
C GLN A 33 28.27 3.39 38.32
N ASN A 34 27.88 4.51 38.95
CA ASN A 34 28.01 4.69 40.41
C ASN A 34 26.70 4.89 41.19
N LEU A 35 25.52 4.72 40.58
CA LEU A 35 24.24 4.94 41.27
C LEU A 35 23.26 3.77 41.12
N LYS A 36 22.74 3.32 42.27
CA LYS A 36 21.80 2.20 42.44
C LYS A 36 20.70 2.21 41.35
N PHE A 37 20.78 1.22 40.46
CA PHE A 37 20.08 1.12 39.18
C PHE A 37 18.54 1.13 39.22
N HIS A 38 17.89 0.92 40.38
CA HIS A 38 16.44 0.72 40.42
C HIS A 38 15.61 2.00 40.48
N GLN A 39 16.11 3.07 41.13
CA GLN A 39 15.35 4.31 41.29
C GLN A 39 15.49 5.27 40.10
N VAL A 40 16.67 5.30 39.46
CA VAL A 40 16.91 6.12 38.26
C VAL A 40 16.11 5.59 37.07
N HIS A 41 15.98 4.27 36.93
CA HIS A 41 15.18 3.68 35.84
C HIS A 41 13.71 4.07 35.94
N GLN A 42 13.10 4.06 37.13
CA GLN A 42 11.71 4.51 37.30
C GLN A 42 11.55 6.03 37.08
N LEU A 43 12.51 6.83 37.52
CA LEU A 43 12.45 8.29 37.38
C LEU A 43 12.67 8.75 35.93
N VAL A 44 13.59 8.10 35.21
CA VAL A 44 13.84 8.30 33.78
C VAL A 44 12.65 7.82 32.96
N ARG A 45 12.03 6.67 33.29
CA ARG A 45 10.78 6.22 32.67
C ARG A 45 9.64 7.21 32.90
N LYS A 46 9.44 7.68 34.13
CA LYS A 46 8.41 8.70 34.45
C LYS A 46 8.65 10.03 33.73
N ARG A 47 9.90 10.50 33.65
CA ARG A 47 10.25 11.78 32.99
C ARG A 47 10.25 11.70 31.46
N LEU A 48 10.65 10.56 30.86
CA LEU A 48 10.50 10.33 29.42
C LEU A 48 9.03 10.18 29.04
N LEU A 49 8.22 9.46 29.84
CA LEU A 49 6.77 9.44 29.62
C LEU A 49 6.16 10.85 29.74
N SER A 50 6.58 11.67 30.72
CA SER A 50 6.03 13.02 30.87
C SER A 50 6.47 14.00 29.78
N CYS A 51 7.66 13.84 29.17
CA CYS A 51 8.06 14.63 27.99
C CYS A 51 7.30 14.22 26.72
N VAL A 52 6.64 13.06 26.71
CA VAL A 52 5.92 12.50 25.56
C VAL A 52 4.40 12.67 25.70
N MET A 53 3.90 13.10 26.86
CA MET A 53 2.48 13.46 27.07
C MET A 53 2.14 14.91 26.69
N ALA A 54 2.94 15.55 25.83
CA ALA A 54 2.52 16.83 25.26
C ALA A 54 1.33 16.55 24.33
N VAL A 55 0.15 17.03 24.75
CA VAL A 55 -1.13 16.97 24.04
C VAL A 55 -1.05 17.55 22.60
N ASN A 56 0.07 18.21 22.25
CA ASN A 56 0.33 18.83 20.94
C ASN A 56 1.54 18.22 20.19
N ALA A 57 2.00 17.01 20.52
CA ALA A 57 3.12 16.39 19.81
C ALA A 57 2.73 15.97 18.37
N TRP A 58 3.63 16.22 17.40
CA TRP A 58 3.47 15.79 16.00
C TRP A 58 2.22 16.30 15.29
N MET A 59 1.77 17.52 15.59
CA MET A 59 0.53 18.09 15.03
C MET A 59 -0.69 17.17 15.24
N GLU A 60 -0.85 16.66 16.47
CA GLU A 60 -1.93 15.75 16.87
C GLU A 60 -1.90 14.36 16.21
N LYS A 61 -0.85 14.03 15.45
CA LYS A 61 -0.64 12.71 14.82
C LYS A 61 0.15 11.73 15.69
N GLY A 62 0.33 12.03 16.98
CA GLY A 62 1.03 11.16 17.92
C GLY A 62 0.24 9.87 18.25
N VAL A 63 0.92 8.73 18.36
CA VAL A 63 0.28 7.41 18.55
C VAL A 63 0.43 6.83 19.97
N MET A 64 0.77 7.66 20.95
CA MET A 64 1.12 7.20 22.30
C MET A 64 -0.04 6.53 23.05
N ASN A 65 -1.28 6.93 22.76
CA ASN A 65 -2.46 6.26 23.32
C ASN A 65 -2.57 4.83 22.80
N ALA A 66 -2.41 4.61 21.50
CA ALA A 66 -2.39 3.27 20.90
C ALA A 66 -1.25 2.41 21.48
N VAL A 67 -0.05 2.98 21.64
CA VAL A 67 1.08 2.30 22.30
C VAL A 67 0.76 1.92 23.75
N ASN A 68 0.10 2.81 24.50
CA ASN A 68 -0.33 2.51 25.87
C ASN A 68 -1.37 1.37 25.90
N ASN A 69 -2.33 1.39 24.99
CA ASN A 69 -3.36 0.35 24.86
C ASN A 69 -2.74 -1.04 24.58
N VAL A 70 -1.70 -1.10 23.73
CA VAL A 70 -0.92 -2.34 23.50
C VAL A 70 -0.24 -2.79 24.78
N ASN A 71 0.49 -1.90 25.46
CA ASN A 71 1.31 -2.25 26.63
C ASN A 71 0.51 -2.59 27.89
N THR A 72 -0.76 -2.18 27.95
CA THR A 72 -1.65 -2.36 29.10
C THR A 72 -2.78 -3.34 28.77
N GLU A 73 -3.95 -2.85 28.37
CA GLU A 73 -5.17 -3.65 28.20
C GLU A 73 -4.99 -4.86 27.27
N ILE A 74 -4.37 -4.66 26.10
CA ILE A 74 -4.18 -5.75 25.13
C ILE A 74 -3.19 -6.78 25.68
N ASN A 75 -2.06 -6.33 26.23
CA ASN A 75 -1.06 -7.22 26.84
C ASN A 75 -1.67 -8.05 27.99
N GLU A 76 -2.44 -7.43 28.89
CA GLU A 76 -3.12 -8.14 29.98
C GLU A 76 -4.09 -9.20 29.47
N ALA A 77 -4.86 -8.89 28.42
CA ALA A 77 -5.81 -9.82 27.83
C ALA A 77 -5.16 -11.02 27.10
N LEU A 78 -4.01 -10.79 26.46
CA LEU A 78 -3.31 -11.80 25.65
C LEU A 78 -2.26 -12.61 26.42
N LYS A 79 -1.88 -12.19 27.63
CA LYS A 79 -0.85 -12.88 28.43
C LYS A 79 -1.21 -14.35 28.65
N GLY A 80 -0.27 -15.24 28.32
CA GLY A 80 -0.43 -16.69 28.46
C GLY A 80 -1.28 -17.36 27.39
N ARG A 81 -1.75 -16.62 26.37
CA ARG A 81 -2.47 -17.19 25.23
C ARG A 81 -1.48 -17.82 24.24
N SER A 82 -1.93 -18.89 23.58
CA SER A 82 -1.19 -19.50 22.48
C SER A 82 -1.22 -18.61 21.24
N PRO A 83 -0.09 -18.38 20.54
CA PRO A 83 -0.06 -17.58 19.32
C PRO A 83 -0.58 -18.33 18.09
N TYR A 84 -0.83 -19.65 18.19
CA TYR A 84 -1.17 -20.49 17.04
C TYR A 84 -2.66 -20.45 16.64
N ASN A 85 -3.50 -19.75 17.40
CA ASN A 85 -4.90 -19.53 17.04
C ASN A 85 -5.14 -18.03 16.78
N GLN A 86 -4.74 -17.59 15.59
CA GLN A 86 -4.83 -16.20 15.15
C GLN A 86 -6.26 -15.65 15.30
N ALA A 87 -7.27 -16.43 14.89
CA ALA A 87 -8.66 -16.04 15.02
C ALA A 87 -9.11 -15.84 16.47
N ALA A 88 -8.67 -16.68 17.40
CA ALA A 88 -8.99 -16.49 18.82
C ALA A 88 -8.35 -15.23 19.40
N ILE A 89 -7.12 -14.92 18.99
CA ILE A 89 -6.40 -13.71 19.42
C ILE A 89 -7.07 -12.44 18.86
N ASP A 90 -7.34 -12.42 17.56
CA ASP A 90 -7.98 -11.28 16.89
C ASP A 90 -9.40 -11.04 17.43
N ASN A 91 -10.21 -12.09 17.58
CA ASN A 91 -11.56 -11.98 18.15
C ASN A 91 -11.54 -11.50 19.61
N LEU A 92 -10.53 -11.89 20.39
CA LEU A 92 -10.38 -11.38 21.75
C LEU A 92 -10.10 -9.88 21.75
N MET A 93 -9.22 -9.39 20.87
CA MET A 93 -8.93 -7.96 20.74
C MET A 93 -10.13 -7.16 20.24
N ILE A 94 -10.88 -7.69 19.25
CA ILE A 94 -12.12 -7.07 18.75
C ILE A 94 -13.15 -6.96 19.89
N LYS A 95 -13.36 -8.02 20.66
CA LYS A 95 -14.27 -8.02 21.81
C LYS A 95 -13.80 -7.09 22.92
N LEU A 96 -12.48 -7.05 23.17
CA LEU A 96 -11.89 -6.16 24.15
C LEU A 96 -12.13 -4.70 23.77
N ASP A 97 -11.92 -4.34 22.50
CA ASP A 97 -12.22 -3.00 22.00
C ASP A 97 -13.72 -2.65 22.16
N GLY A 98 -14.61 -3.54 21.69
CA GLY A 98 -16.05 -3.42 21.87
C GLY A 98 -16.75 -2.42 20.94
N THR A 99 -16.03 -1.72 20.07
CA THR A 99 -16.60 -0.79 19.08
C THR A 99 -16.57 -1.41 17.67
N PRO A 100 -17.52 -1.05 16.78
CA PRO A 100 -17.59 -1.64 15.44
C PRO A 100 -16.41 -1.27 14.52
N ASN A 101 -15.71 -0.17 14.83
CA ASN A 101 -14.63 0.40 14.03
C ASN A 101 -13.28 0.44 14.78
N LYS A 102 -13.15 -0.32 15.88
CA LYS A 102 -11.90 -0.42 16.65
C LYS A 102 -11.41 0.93 17.22
N ALA A 103 -12.34 1.86 17.49
CA ALA A 103 -12.02 3.23 17.89
C ALA A 103 -11.54 3.38 19.34
N ARG A 104 -11.83 2.42 20.22
CA ARG A 104 -11.49 2.54 21.65
C ARG A 104 -10.01 2.21 21.91
N LEU A 105 -9.54 1.09 21.37
CA LEU A 105 -8.15 0.65 21.46
C LEU A 105 -7.31 1.21 20.31
N GLY A 106 -7.93 1.48 19.16
CA GLY A 106 -7.29 1.90 17.93
C GLY A 106 -7.03 0.71 17.00
N ALA A 107 -7.53 0.80 15.76
CA ALA A 107 -7.27 -0.20 14.73
C ALA A 107 -5.77 -0.43 14.47
N ASN A 108 -4.96 0.62 14.61
CA ASN A 108 -3.50 0.57 14.53
C ASN A 108 -2.87 -0.27 15.66
N ALA A 109 -3.35 -0.15 16.91
CA ALA A 109 -2.90 -0.97 18.03
C ALA A 109 -3.24 -2.44 17.81
N ILE A 110 -4.50 -2.71 17.43
CA ILE A 110 -5.01 -4.07 17.22
C ILE A 110 -4.26 -4.75 16.07
N LEU A 111 -4.11 -4.07 14.92
CA LEU A 111 -3.41 -4.63 13.77
C LEU A 111 -1.94 -4.91 14.08
N GLY A 112 -1.26 -3.97 14.75
CA GLY A 112 0.15 -4.15 15.12
C GLY A 112 0.36 -5.40 15.96
N VAL A 113 -0.54 -5.68 16.92
CA VAL A 113 -0.50 -6.91 17.72
C VAL A 113 -0.89 -8.14 16.89
N SER A 114 -1.92 -8.04 16.04
CA SER A 114 -2.37 -9.13 15.15
C SER A 114 -1.24 -9.64 14.24
N MET A 115 -0.53 -8.72 13.58
CA MET A 115 0.64 -9.02 12.74
C MET A 115 1.83 -9.57 13.56
N ALA A 116 2.09 -8.99 14.74
CA ALA A 116 3.18 -9.44 15.60
C ALA A 116 2.97 -10.87 16.10
N VAL A 117 1.73 -11.25 16.41
CA VAL A 117 1.37 -12.61 16.82
C VAL A 117 1.60 -13.62 15.69
N ALA A 118 1.18 -13.31 14.46
CA ALA A 118 1.44 -14.15 13.30
C ALA A 118 2.95 -14.36 13.06
N ARG A 119 3.73 -13.27 13.13
CA ARG A 119 5.20 -13.34 13.02
C ARG A 119 5.83 -14.15 14.15
N ALA A 120 5.36 -13.98 15.39
CA ALA A 120 5.87 -14.72 16.55
C ALA A 120 5.56 -16.22 16.45
N ALA A 121 4.38 -16.57 15.95
CA ALA A 121 3.99 -17.96 15.71
C ALA A 121 4.88 -18.62 14.65
N ALA A 122 5.05 -17.98 13.49
CA ALA A 122 5.96 -18.46 12.43
C ALA A 122 7.39 -18.66 12.94
N LYS A 123 7.93 -17.65 13.64
CA LYS A 123 9.28 -17.71 14.21
C LYS A 123 9.44 -18.82 15.24
N SER A 124 8.42 -19.09 16.07
CA SER A 124 8.47 -20.17 17.05
C SER A 124 8.48 -21.57 16.42
N LYS A 125 8.02 -21.69 15.17
CA LYS A 125 8.09 -22.90 14.35
C LYS A 125 9.35 -22.99 13.49
N ASN A 126 10.18 -21.95 13.50
CA ASN A 126 11.31 -21.80 12.58
C ASN A 126 10.89 -21.89 11.10
N GLU A 127 9.73 -21.30 10.79
CA GLU A 127 9.16 -21.22 9.45
C GLU A 127 9.11 -19.75 8.99
N PRO A 128 9.32 -19.47 7.69
CA PRO A 128 9.09 -18.14 7.15
C PRO A 128 7.61 -17.78 7.21
N LEU A 129 7.29 -16.49 7.29
CA LEU A 129 5.93 -16.01 7.53
C LEU A 129 4.96 -16.46 6.43
N TYR A 130 5.36 -16.37 5.15
CA TYR A 130 4.51 -16.81 4.05
C TYR A 130 4.12 -18.29 4.16
N ARG A 131 5.06 -19.14 4.61
CA ARG A 131 4.84 -20.59 4.76
C ARG A 131 3.95 -20.90 5.94
N TYR A 132 4.13 -20.21 7.06
CA TYR A 132 3.29 -20.36 8.25
C TYR A 132 1.82 -20.00 7.96
N LEU A 133 1.60 -18.93 7.17
CA LEU A 133 0.25 -18.46 6.85
C LEU A 133 -0.40 -19.24 5.69
N GLY A 134 0.35 -19.58 4.64
CA GLY A 134 -0.18 -20.19 3.42
C GLY A 134 -0.06 -21.71 3.34
N GLY A 135 0.79 -22.32 4.16
CA GLY A 135 1.04 -23.76 4.09
C GLY A 135 1.72 -24.16 2.78
N CYS A 136 1.20 -25.18 2.09
CA CYS A 136 1.85 -25.75 0.92
C CYS A 136 1.55 -25.01 -0.39
N ASP A 137 0.36 -24.42 -0.52
CA ASP A 137 -0.11 -23.75 -1.75
C ASP A 137 0.27 -22.26 -1.69
N LEU A 138 1.25 -21.87 -2.50
CA LEU A 138 1.81 -20.52 -2.54
C LEU A 138 1.86 -20.02 -3.98
N GLU A 139 1.74 -18.70 -4.15
CA GLU A 139 1.75 -18.04 -5.45
C GLU A 139 2.42 -16.68 -5.35
N LEU A 140 3.41 -16.39 -6.20
CA LEU A 140 4.02 -15.07 -6.30
C LEU A 140 3.09 -14.12 -7.04
N PRO A 141 2.88 -12.89 -6.54
CA PRO A 141 1.84 -12.03 -7.08
C PRO A 141 2.24 -11.32 -8.38
N GLN A 142 1.23 -11.02 -9.18
CA GLN A 142 1.27 -9.95 -10.16
C GLN A 142 1.41 -8.62 -9.41
N THR A 143 2.34 -7.75 -9.83
CA THR A 143 2.60 -6.48 -9.13
C THR A 143 2.19 -5.26 -9.95
N PHE A 144 1.53 -4.32 -9.30
CA PHE A 144 1.11 -3.04 -9.86
C PHE A 144 1.96 -1.93 -9.24
N HIS A 145 2.66 -1.18 -10.11
CA HIS A 145 3.66 -0.21 -9.70
C HIS A 145 3.21 1.18 -10.09
N ASN A 146 2.84 2.00 -9.11
CA ASN A 146 2.51 3.41 -9.31
C ASN A 146 3.76 4.18 -9.78
N VAL A 147 3.72 4.72 -10.99
CA VAL A 147 4.87 5.38 -11.63
C VAL A 147 4.62 6.85 -11.98
N ILE A 148 3.36 7.29 -12.02
CA ILE A 148 2.99 8.72 -12.12
C ILE A 148 1.91 9.00 -11.08
N ASN A 149 2.12 10.04 -10.27
CA ASN A 149 1.20 10.50 -9.25
C ASN A 149 0.42 11.73 -9.73
N GLY A 150 -0.86 11.76 -9.42
CA GLY A 150 -1.74 12.92 -9.50
C GLY A 150 -2.61 13.04 -8.24
N GLY A 151 -3.73 13.76 -8.35
CA GLY A 151 -4.73 13.92 -7.31
C GLY A 151 -4.13 14.33 -5.97
N LYS A 152 -4.50 13.64 -4.89
CA LYS A 152 -4.00 13.98 -3.54
C LYS A 152 -2.53 13.60 -3.31
N HIS A 153 -1.92 12.82 -4.21
CA HIS A 153 -0.54 12.34 -4.08
C HIS A 153 0.48 13.28 -4.75
N ALA A 154 0.02 14.31 -5.47
CA ALA A 154 0.87 15.32 -6.11
C ALA A 154 0.17 16.70 -6.16
N ASP A 155 0.94 17.77 -6.03
CA ASP A 155 0.45 19.14 -6.28
C ASP A 155 0.63 19.47 -7.77
N ASN A 156 -0.16 18.81 -8.63
CA ASN A 156 -0.10 18.94 -10.10
C ASN A 156 -1.49 19.00 -10.76
N GLY A 157 -1.52 19.19 -12.08
CA GLY A 157 -2.74 19.33 -12.88
C GLY A 157 -3.42 18.02 -13.30
N ILE A 158 -3.12 16.89 -12.67
CA ILE A 158 -3.70 15.58 -13.02
C ILE A 158 -4.65 15.15 -11.91
N ASP A 159 -5.92 14.89 -12.24
CA ASP A 159 -6.92 14.53 -11.21
C ASP A 159 -6.94 13.04 -10.87
N ILE A 160 -6.63 12.15 -11.82
CA ILE A 160 -6.40 10.72 -11.52
C ILE A 160 -5.20 10.59 -10.58
N GLN A 161 -5.39 9.86 -9.48
CA GLN A 161 -4.42 9.81 -8.39
C GLN A 161 -3.17 9.00 -8.74
N GLU A 162 -3.33 7.88 -9.44
CA GLU A 162 -2.19 7.00 -9.77
C GLU A 162 -2.30 6.42 -11.17
N PHE A 163 -1.16 6.42 -11.87
CA PHE A 163 -0.98 5.63 -13.08
C PHE A 163 0.09 4.58 -12.83
N MET A 164 -0.29 3.34 -13.04
CA MET A 164 0.49 2.16 -12.71
C MET A 164 0.91 1.41 -13.97
N ILE A 165 2.03 0.70 -13.88
CA ILE A 165 2.44 -0.30 -14.87
C ILE A 165 2.55 -1.67 -14.23
N THR A 166 2.30 -2.72 -15.01
CA THR A 166 2.29 -4.10 -14.53
C THR A 166 2.85 -5.07 -15.58
N PRO A 167 3.71 -6.05 -15.22
CA PRO A 167 4.37 -6.92 -16.20
C PRO A 167 3.46 -8.09 -16.59
N VAL A 168 3.04 -8.18 -17.86
CA VAL A 168 2.08 -9.21 -18.33
C VAL A 168 2.83 -10.48 -18.71
N ASN A 169 3.59 -10.44 -19.80
CA ASN A 169 4.44 -11.55 -20.22
C ASN A 169 5.68 -11.61 -19.33
N LYS A 170 5.73 -12.54 -18.39
CA LYS A 170 6.86 -12.77 -17.48
C LYS A 170 7.09 -14.25 -17.21
N THR A 171 8.35 -14.62 -16.97
CA THR A 171 8.74 -16.02 -16.66
C THR A 171 9.08 -16.26 -15.20
N SER A 172 9.21 -15.19 -14.41
CA SER A 172 9.48 -15.20 -12.97
C SER A 172 9.04 -13.84 -12.39
N PHE A 173 8.98 -13.74 -11.06
CA PHE A 173 8.76 -12.44 -10.43
C PHE A 173 9.91 -11.47 -10.75
N ARG A 174 11.16 -11.96 -10.71
CA ARG A 174 12.35 -11.18 -11.07
C ARG A 174 12.32 -10.65 -12.50
N ASP A 175 11.99 -11.49 -13.48
CA ASP A 175 11.87 -11.07 -14.89
C ASP A 175 10.82 -9.96 -15.04
N GLY A 176 9.64 -10.14 -14.44
CA GLY A 176 8.59 -9.12 -14.44
C GLY A 176 9.05 -7.82 -13.77
N PHE A 177 9.69 -7.91 -12.61
CA PHE A 177 10.16 -6.73 -11.86
C PHE A 177 11.26 -5.96 -12.61
N GLU A 178 12.18 -6.65 -13.30
CA GLU A 178 13.20 -6.02 -14.13
C GLU A 178 12.58 -5.18 -15.26
N LYS A 179 11.56 -5.71 -15.95
CA LYS A 179 10.83 -4.99 -17.00
C LYS A 179 10.22 -3.68 -16.49
N ILE A 180 9.67 -3.72 -15.27
CA ILE A 180 9.11 -2.54 -14.60
C ILE A 180 10.20 -1.52 -14.26
N VAL A 181 11.32 -1.96 -13.66
CA VAL A 181 12.43 -1.07 -13.30
C VAL A 181 13.01 -0.38 -14.54
N ASN A 182 13.22 -1.11 -15.63
CA ASN A 182 13.69 -0.57 -16.90
C ASN A 182 12.71 0.48 -17.46
N THR A 183 11.41 0.21 -17.38
CA THR A 183 10.37 1.13 -17.85
C THR A 183 10.27 2.38 -16.97
N TYR A 184 10.33 2.24 -15.64
CA TYR A 184 10.32 3.37 -14.70
C TYR A 184 11.50 4.34 -14.94
N HIS A 185 12.71 3.81 -15.14
CA HIS A 185 13.88 4.65 -15.45
C HIS A 185 13.83 5.25 -16.87
N THR A 186 13.18 4.57 -17.81
CA THR A 186 12.94 5.11 -19.15
C THR A 186 11.90 6.24 -19.11
N LEU A 187 10.83 6.06 -18.34
CA LEU A 187 9.79 7.06 -18.11
C LEU A 187 10.39 8.35 -17.53
N LYS A 188 11.33 8.24 -16.59
CA LYS A 188 12.08 9.40 -16.08
C LYS A 188 12.66 10.25 -17.21
N LYS A 189 13.32 9.61 -18.18
CA LYS A 189 13.94 10.30 -19.32
C LYS A 189 12.89 10.89 -20.26
N VAL A 190 11.80 10.17 -20.52
CA VAL A 190 10.67 10.67 -21.33
C VAL A 190 10.10 11.95 -20.74
N ILE A 191 9.91 11.99 -19.42
CA ILE A 191 9.43 13.17 -18.69
C ILE A 191 10.44 14.34 -18.77
N GLU A 192 11.73 14.06 -18.56
CA GLU A 192 12.81 15.08 -18.66
C GLU A 192 12.92 15.64 -20.08
N ASP A 193 12.87 14.78 -21.11
CA ASP A 193 12.95 15.17 -22.51
C ASP A 193 11.74 16.02 -22.94
N ALA A 194 10.57 15.79 -22.34
CA ALA A 194 9.37 16.60 -22.50
C ALA A 194 9.40 17.93 -21.71
N GLY A 195 10.46 18.17 -20.93
CA GLY A 195 10.69 19.41 -20.20
C GLY A 195 10.02 19.49 -18.83
N PHE A 196 9.54 18.37 -18.29
CA PHE A 196 8.92 18.30 -16.97
C PHE A 196 9.91 17.90 -15.87
N GLU A 197 9.60 18.27 -14.63
CA GLU A 197 10.38 17.86 -13.46
C GLU A 197 10.05 16.42 -13.04
N THR A 198 11.05 15.68 -12.57
CA THR A 198 10.90 14.29 -12.10
C THR A 198 10.94 14.18 -10.57
N GLY A 199 10.29 15.12 -9.88
CA GLY A 199 10.06 15.02 -8.43
C GLY A 199 9.20 13.79 -8.13
N LEU A 200 9.39 13.17 -6.96
CA LEU A 200 8.66 11.96 -6.58
C LEU A 200 7.58 12.29 -5.55
N GLY A 201 6.36 11.77 -5.77
CA GLY A 201 5.28 11.78 -4.79
C GLY A 201 5.51 10.81 -3.63
N ASP A 202 4.50 10.62 -2.79
CA ASP A 202 4.58 9.80 -1.58
C ASP A 202 4.88 8.33 -1.86
N GLU A 203 4.40 7.81 -2.99
CA GLU A 203 4.57 6.40 -3.38
C GLU A 203 5.77 6.16 -4.30
N GLY A 204 6.55 7.21 -4.57
CA GLY A 204 7.77 7.13 -5.37
C GLY A 204 7.55 7.30 -6.88
N GLY A 205 6.32 7.35 -7.37
CA GLY A 205 6.02 7.73 -8.75
C GLY A 205 6.33 9.21 -9.04
N PHE A 206 6.50 9.57 -10.31
CA PHE A 206 6.79 10.95 -10.71
C PHE A 206 5.56 11.84 -10.52
N ALA A 207 5.74 12.99 -9.87
CA ALA A 207 4.72 13.99 -9.59
C ALA A 207 4.88 15.20 -10.53
N SER A 208 5.01 14.93 -11.82
CA SER A 208 5.24 15.94 -12.86
C SER A 208 3.98 16.76 -13.12
N ASN A 209 4.13 18.03 -13.48
CA ASN A 209 2.99 18.92 -13.79
C ASN A 209 2.45 18.70 -15.20
N LEU A 210 1.91 17.50 -15.46
CA LEU A 210 1.28 17.16 -16.73
C LEU A 210 -0.08 17.84 -16.86
N LYS A 211 -0.56 17.97 -18.09
CA LYS A 211 -1.78 18.72 -18.43
C LYS A 211 -3.06 17.89 -18.36
N SER A 212 -2.94 16.57 -18.46
CA SER A 212 -4.08 15.64 -18.50
C SER A 212 -3.65 14.20 -18.24
N SER A 213 -4.63 13.37 -17.91
CA SER A 213 -4.51 11.92 -17.79
C SER A 213 -4.12 11.28 -19.12
N GLU A 214 -4.63 11.79 -20.25
CA GLU A 214 -4.23 11.31 -21.58
C GLU A 214 -2.73 11.55 -21.84
N GLU A 215 -2.17 12.69 -21.41
CA GLU A 215 -0.73 12.97 -21.53
C GLU A 215 0.11 12.01 -20.69
N ALA A 216 -0.31 11.71 -19.45
CA ALA A 216 0.33 10.71 -18.60
C ALA A 216 0.35 9.32 -19.27
N LEU A 217 -0.80 8.89 -19.82
CA LEU A 217 -0.92 7.61 -20.52
C LEU A 217 -0.05 7.54 -21.78
N ARG A 218 0.01 8.61 -22.58
CA ARG A 218 0.91 8.66 -23.74
C ARG A 218 2.38 8.57 -23.35
N MET A 219 2.79 9.24 -22.27
CA MET A 219 4.16 9.14 -21.76
C MET A 219 4.49 7.73 -21.28
N LEU A 220 3.55 7.04 -20.63
CA LEU A 220 3.72 5.63 -20.25
C LEU A 220 3.85 4.73 -21.47
N GLN A 221 2.98 4.88 -22.47
CA GLN A 221 3.07 4.12 -23.70
C GLN A 221 4.41 4.34 -24.41
N GLU A 222 4.89 5.59 -24.46
CA GLU A 222 6.20 5.92 -25.01
C GLU A 222 7.35 5.30 -24.20
N ALA A 223 7.27 5.35 -22.87
CA ALA A 223 8.28 4.78 -21.98
C ALA A 223 8.38 3.26 -22.13
N ILE A 224 7.24 2.56 -22.19
CA ILE A 224 7.18 1.11 -22.42
C ILE A 224 7.87 0.76 -23.75
N LYS A 225 7.52 1.45 -24.84
CA LYS A 225 8.12 1.24 -26.17
C LYS A 225 9.62 1.53 -26.17
N LYS A 226 10.06 2.64 -25.58
CA LYS A 226 11.47 3.02 -25.49
C LYS A 226 12.30 2.09 -24.61
N ALA A 227 11.68 1.45 -23.62
CA ALA A 227 12.33 0.43 -22.79
C ALA A 227 12.50 -0.93 -23.51
N GLY A 228 11.93 -1.07 -24.71
CA GLY A 228 12.05 -2.27 -25.54
C GLY A 228 10.93 -3.29 -25.35
N TYR A 229 9.79 -2.88 -24.79
CA TYR A 229 8.65 -3.74 -24.49
C TYR A 229 7.41 -3.35 -25.32
N GLU A 230 6.51 -4.30 -25.56
CA GLU A 230 5.24 -4.05 -26.25
C GLU A 230 4.12 -3.70 -25.24
N PRO A 231 3.49 -2.51 -25.34
CA PRO A 231 2.35 -2.15 -24.50
C PRO A 231 1.19 -3.15 -24.62
N GLY A 232 0.62 -3.53 -23.49
CA GLY A 232 -0.48 -4.51 -23.38
C GLY A 232 -0.05 -5.97 -23.47
N LYS A 233 1.12 -6.28 -24.04
CA LYS A 233 1.63 -7.68 -24.12
C LYS A 233 2.74 -7.98 -23.13
N ASP A 234 3.75 -7.11 -23.04
CA ASP A 234 4.85 -7.26 -22.10
C ASP A 234 4.59 -6.46 -20.83
N ILE A 235 4.08 -5.23 -20.98
CA ILE A 235 3.74 -4.34 -19.88
C ILE A 235 2.40 -3.68 -20.18
N ALA A 236 1.46 -3.80 -19.25
CA ALA A 236 0.17 -3.14 -19.31
C ALA A 236 0.10 -1.97 -18.32
N ILE A 237 -0.95 -1.16 -18.48
CA ILE A 237 -1.23 0.02 -17.67
C ILE A 237 -2.45 -0.28 -16.76
N ALA A 238 -2.44 0.32 -15.59
CA ALA A 238 -3.61 0.43 -14.72
C ALA A 238 -3.70 1.85 -14.16
N PHE A 239 -4.86 2.24 -13.65
CA PHE A 239 -4.99 3.52 -12.94
C PHE A 239 -5.87 3.38 -11.70
N ASP A 240 -5.61 4.25 -10.73
CA ASP A 240 -6.50 4.54 -9.60
C ASP A 240 -6.99 5.97 -9.76
N ALA A 241 -8.27 6.09 -10.11
CA ALA A 241 -8.90 7.39 -10.28
C ALA A 241 -9.10 8.07 -8.92
N ALA A 242 -9.34 7.31 -7.85
CA ALA A 242 -9.76 7.83 -6.56
C ALA A 242 -10.85 8.90 -6.71
N ALA A 243 -11.92 8.60 -7.46
CA ALA A 243 -12.86 9.60 -7.96
C ALA A 243 -13.60 10.38 -6.88
N SER A 244 -13.71 9.81 -5.68
CA SER A 244 -14.17 10.51 -4.46
C SER A 244 -13.37 11.79 -4.15
N SER A 245 -12.14 11.91 -4.66
CA SER A 245 -11.27 13.08 -4.46
C SER A 245 -11.69 14.30 -5.28
N PHE A 246 -12.31 14.07 -6.44
CA PHE A 246 -12.80 15.11 -7.35
C PHE A 246 -14.33 15.09 -7.50
N TYR A 247 -15.03 14.27 -6.73
CA TYR A 247 -16.49 14.33 -6.61
C TYR A 247 -16.93 15.42 -5.63
N ASN A 248 -17.80 16.30 -6.09
CA ASN A 248 -18.37 17.37 -5.30
C ASN A 248 -19.72 16.93 -4.71
N LYS A 249 -19.76 16.80 -3.37
CA LYS A 249 -20.94 16.34 -2.63
C LYS A 249 -22.09 17.37 -2.59
N GLU A 250 -21.83 18.64 -2.91
CA GLU A 250 -22.85 19.70 -2.88
C GLU A 250 -23.70 19.72 -4.15
N ASP A 251 -23.08 19.53 -5.32
CA ASP A 251 -23.77 19.50 -6.61
C ASP A 251 -23.98 18.09 -7.19
N GLY A 252 -23.33 17.08 -6.60
CA GLY A 252 -23.43 15.68 -7.01
C GLY A 252 -22.72 15.39 -8.33
N LYS A 253 -21.62 16.10 -8.63
CA LYS A 253 -20.89 16.02 -9.91
C LYS A 253 -19.39 15.82 -9.73
N TYR A 254 -18.73 15.36 -10.78
CA TYR A 254 -17.28 15.18 -10.84
C TYR A 254 -16.59 16.42 -11.42
N HIS A 255 -15.72 17.06 -10.65
CA HIS A 255 -14.94 18.23 -11.04
C HIS A 255 -13.58 17.75 -11.55
N PHE A 256 -13.54 17.32 -12.80
CA PHE A 256 -12.43 16.55 -13.38
C PHE A 256 -11.88 17.23 -14.64
N GLU A 257 -10.57 17.45 -14.66
CA GLU A 257 -9.75 18.09 -15.69
C GLU A 257 -10.30 19.45 -16.14
N GLY A 258 -10.72 20.27 -15.18
CA GLY A 258 -11.28 21.60 -15.41
C GLY A 258 -12.71 21.62 -15.96
N HIS A 259 -13.37 20.47 -15.97
CA HIS A 259 -14.75 20.31 -16.41
C HIS A 259 -15.62 19.78 -15.26
N VAL A 260 -16.94 19.97 -15.38
CA VAL A 260 -17.92 19.46 -14.40
C VAL A 260 -18.77 18.44 -15.12
N TRP A 261 -18.59 17.17 -14.75
CA TRP A 261 -19.19 16.00 -15.38
C TRP A 261 -20.26 15.41 -14.45
N ASP A 262 -21.38 14.97 -15.01
CA ASP A 262 -22.20 13.97 -14.31
C ASP A 262 -21.64 12.54 -14.48
N GLY A 263 -22.26 11.56 -13.82
CA GLY A 263 -21.80 10.18 -13.87
C GLY A 263 -21.90 9.51 -15.25
N GLU A 264 -22.86 9.92 -16.10
CA GLU A 264 -22.96 9.40 -17.46
C GLU A 264 -21.86 9.97 -18.36
N GLU A 265 -21.55 11.26 -18.19
CA GLU A 265 -20.46 11.91 -18.91
C GLU A 265 -19.09 11.35 -18.46
N MET A 266 -18.87 11.07 -17.17
CA MET A 266 -17.68 10.37 -16.69
C MET A 266 -17.55 8.95 -17.26
N LEU A 267 -18.66 8.20 -17.34
CA LEU A 267 -18.67 6.88 -17.95
C LEU A 267 -18.27 6.95 -19.43
N ALA A 268 -18.73 7.98 -20.16
CA ALA A 268 -18.35 8.21 -21.55
C ALA A 268 -16.88 8.63 -21.70
N TYR A 269 -16.35 9.42 -20.75
CA TYR A 269 -14.93 9.74 -20.69
C TYR A 269 -14.07 8.47 -20.59
N TYR A 270 -14.39 7.57 -19.66
CA TYR A 270 -13.65 6.32 -19.52
C TYR A 270 -13.78 5.40 -20.74
N ASP A 271 -14.94 5.37 -21.41
CA ASP A 271 -15.11 4.61 -22.65
C ASP A 271 -14.13 5.07 -23.74
N LYS A 272 -13.99 6.38 -23.91
CA LYS A 272 -13.02 6.97 -24.83
C LYS A 272 -11.59 6.61 -24.41
N LEU A 273 -11.26 6.75 -23.12
CA LEU A 273 -9.94 6.46 -22.57
C LEU A 273 -9.53 5.00 -22.82
N LEU A 274 -10.39 4.04 -22.48
CA LEU A 274 -10.13 2.60 -22.66
C LEU A 274 -10.09 2.18 -24.14
N THR A 275 -10.78 2.91 -25.02
CA THR A 275 -10.70 2.68 -26.47
C THR A 275 -9.37 3.17 -27.04
N GLU A 276 -8.88 4.32 -26.56
CA GLU A 276 -7.65 4.93 -27.04
C GLU A 276 -6.38 4.25 -26.49
N PHE A 277 -6.46 3.75 -25.24
CA PHE A 277 -5.37 3.09 -24.54
C PHE A 277 -5.76 1.65 -24.18
N PRO A 278 -5.83 0.73 -25.16
CA PRO A 278 -6.23 -0.66 -24.94
C PRO A 278 -5.27 -1.46 -24.05
N GLU A 279 -4.07 -0.93 -23.78
CA GLU A 279 -3.14 -1.47 -22.78
C GLU A 279 -3.58 -1.21 -21.33
N ILE A 280 -4.64 -0.45 -21.09
CA ILE A 280 -5.25 -0.34 -19.75
C ILE A 280 -6.03 -1.62 -19.46
N ILE A 281 -5.60 -2.36 -18.45
CA ILE A 281 -6.20 -3.65 -18.06
C ILE A 281 -6.83 -3.63 -16.67
N SER A 282 -6.65 -2.57 -15.89
CA SER A 282 -7.26 -2.42 -14.56
C SER A 282 -7.57 -0.95 -14.24
N ALA A 283 -8.73 -0.71 -13.63
CA ALA A 283 -9.20 0.59 -13.17
C ALA A 283 -9.71 0.47 -11.72
N GLU A 284 -9.16 1.29 -10.83
CA GLU A 284 -9.52 1.37 -9.41
C GLU A 284 -10.33 2.65 -9.13
N ASP A 285 -11.38 2.50 -8.33
CA ASP A 285 -12.30 3.55 -7.87
C ASP A 285 -12.68 4.60 -8.95
N PRO A 286 -13.29 4.17 -10.08
CA PRO A 286 -13.69 5.06 -11.17
C PRO A 286 -14.82 6.05 -10.81
N PHE A 287 -15.55 5.81 -9.71
CA PHE A 287 -16.64 6.66 -9.23
C PHE A 287 -16.53 6.90 -7.71
N ASP A 288 -17.25 7.90 -7.21
CA ASP A 288 -17.30 8.24 -5.77
C ASP A 288 -17.71 7.02 -4.92
N GLU A 289 -17.18 6.96 -3.70
CA GLU A 289 -17.42 5.88 -2.73
C GLU A 289 -18.93 5.58 -2.49
N ASN A 290 -19.81 6.56 -2.72
CA ASN A 290 -21.26 6.45 -2.56
C ASN A 290 -22.02 6.35 -3.89
N ASP A 291 -21.40 6.57 -5.05
CA ASP A 291 -22.05 6.48 -6.37
C ASP A 291 -22.00 5.05 -6.93
N TRP A 292 -22.67 4.14 -6.20
CA TRP A 292 -22.72 2.72 -6.57
C TRP A 292 -23.44 2.50 -7.90
N ASP A 293 -24.44 3.32 -8.23
CA ASP A 293 -25.23 3.18 -9.44
C ASP A 293 -24.36 3.35 -10.69
N ASN A 294 -23.50 4.38 -10.75
CA ASN A 294 -22.61 4.56 -11.90
C ASN A 294 -21.40 3.62 -11.88
N PHE A 295 -20.93 3.23 -10.70
CA PHE A 295 -19.91 2.20 -10.54
C PHE A 295 -20.40 0.84 -11.10
N GLU A 296 -21.62 0.41 -10.76
CA GLU A 296 -22.24 -0.81 -11.30
C GLU A 296 -22.39 -0.74 -12.83
N LYS A 297 -22.80 0.41 -13.39
CA LYS A 297 -22.86 0.61 -14.85
C LYS A 297 -21.48 0.48 -15.50
N PHE A 298 -20.45 1.02 -14.86
CA PHE A 298 -19.07 0.89 -15.34
C PHE A 298 -18.63 -0.57 -15.38
N THR A 299 -18.84 -1.31 -14.29
CA THR A 299 -18.51 -2.74 -14.25
C THR A 299 -19.34 -3.55 -15.24
N ALA A 300 -20.63 -3.25 -15.41
CA ALA A 300 -21.46 -3.92 -16.41
C ALA A 300 -20.98 -3.66 -17.85
N LYS A 301 -20.38 -2.49 -18.13
CA LYS A 301 -19.88 -2.12 -19.46
C LYS A 301 -18.47 -2.65 -19.74
N PHE A 302 -17.58 -2.64 -18.74
CA PHE A 302 -16.15 -2.87 -18.93
C PHE A 302 -15.57 -4.07 -18.18
N GLY A 303 -16.28 -4.62 -17.20
CA GLY A 303 -15.78 -5.66 -16.29
C GLY A 303 -15.45 -7.02 -16.94
N ASP A 304 -15.90 -7.25 -18.18
CA ASP A 304 -15.50 -8.42 -18.96
C ASP A 304 -14.18 -8.22 -19.73
N LYS A 305 -13.69 -6.97 -19.83
CA LYS A 305 -12.50 -6.59 -20.59
C LYS A 305 -11.33 -6.19 -19.69
N ILE A 306 -11.65 -5.53 -18.57
CA ILE A 306 -10.66 -5.02 -17.62
C ILE A 306 -11.05 -5.43 -16.21
N GLN A 307 -10.06 -5.44 -15.33
CA GLN A 307 -10.29 -5.45 -13.90
C GLN A 307 -10.88 -4.11 -13.45
N VAL A 308 -11.89 -4.17 -12.59
CA VAL A 308 -12.49 -3.04 -11.90
C VAL A 308 -12.32 -3.28 -10.41
N VAL A 309 -11.47 -2.48 -9.78
CA VAL A 309 -11.07 -2.61 -8.38
C VAL A 309 -11.88 -1.67 -7.52
N ALA A 310 -12.43 -2.20 -6.42
CA ALA A 310 -13.09 -1.44 -5.38
C ALA A 310 -12.16 -1.27 -4.17
N ASP A 311 -11.91 -0.03 -3.73
CA ASP A 311 -11.14 0.31 -2.53
C ASP A 311 -11.98 1.08 -1.50
N ASP A 312 -12.24 2.38 -1.71
CA ASP A 312 -12.84 3.27 -0.71
C ASP A 312 -14.26 2.84 -0.33
N ASN A 313 -15.04 2.40 -1.30
CA ASN A 313 -16.43 1.95 -1.11
C ASN A 313 -16.57 0.65 -0.31
N VAL A 314 -15.51 -0.17 -0.22
CA VAL A 314 -15.53 -1.47 0.48
C VAL A 314 -14.61 -1.51 1.69
N CYS A 315 -13.56 -0.69 1.76
CA CYS A 315 -12.67 -0.52 2.90
C CYS A 315 -12.15 -1.85 3.50
N THR A 316 -11.85 -2.85 2.66
CA THR A 316 -11.46 -4.21 3.09
C THR A 316 -12.47 -4.88 4.05
N ASN A 317 -13.71 -4.39 4.13
CA ASN A 317 -14.69 -4.80 5.12
C ASN A 317 -15.54 -5.97 4.60
N PRO A 318 -15.56 -7.14 5.28
CA PRO A 318 -16.34 -8.29 4.83
C PRO A 318 -17.83 -8.00 4.64
N LYS A 319 -18.42 -7.02 5.36
CA LYS A 319 -19.83 -6.66 5.18
C LYS A 319 -20.06 -5.88 3.90
N LEU A 320 -19.19 -4.92 3.58
CA LEU A 320 -19.29 -4.11 2.37
C LEU A 320 -18.94 -4.93 1.13
N VAL A 321 -17.91 -5.78 1.21
CA VAL A 321 -17.58 -6.71 0.12
C VAL A 321 -18.72 -7.68 -0.18
N ARG A 322 -19.45 -8.18 0.85
CA ARG A 322 -20.66 -8.98 0.61
C ARG A 322 -21.74 -8.21 -0.15
N LYS A 323 -21.87 -6.89 0.09
CA LYS A 323 -22.81 -6.04 -0.63
C LYS A 323 -22.34 -5.84 -2.07
N ALA A 324 -21.08 -5.45 -2.27
CA ALA A 324 -20.46 -5.29 -3.58
C ALA A 324 -20.61 -6.54 -4.48
N ILE A 325 -20.41 -7.74 -3.92
CA ILE A 325 -20.60 -9.01 -4.64
C ILE A 325 -22.06 -9.17 -5.11
N LYS A 326 -23.03 -8.91 -4.24
CA LYS A 326 -24.46 -9.11 -4.56
C LYS A 326 -24.93 -8.14 -5.63
N ASP A 327 -24.41 -6.92 -5.57
CA ASP A 327 -24.80 -5.84 -6.46
C ASP A 327 -23.95 -5.82 -7.75
N LYS A 328 -22.97 -6.73 -7.86
CA LYS A 328 -22.02 -6.81 -9.00
C LYS A 328 -21.26 -5.50 -9.23
N LEU A 329 -20.91 -4.85 -8.13
CA LEU A 329 -20.26 -3.54 -8.11
C LEU A 329 -18.88 -3.54 -8.78
N CYS A 330 -18.13 -4.64 -8.65
CA CYS A 330 -16.76 -4.73 -9.14
C CYS A 330 -16.39 -6.21 -9.38
N ASN A 331 -15.25 -6.47 -10.02
CA ASN A 331 -14.69 -7.82 -10.19
C ASN A 331 -13.37 -8.02 -9.41
N ALA A 332 -12.86 -6.98 -8.76
CA ALA A 332 -11.71 -7.05 -7.86
C ALA A 332 -11.87 -6.16 -6.61
N VAL A 333 -11.19 -6.51 -5.54
CA VAL A 333 -11.21 -5.77 -4.26
C VAL A 333 -9.80 -5.49 -3.80
N LEU A 334 -9.54 -4.22 -3.46
CA LEU A 334 -8.31 -3.81 -2.81
C LEU A 334 -8.31 -4.21 -1.34
N ILE A 335 -7.20 -4.78 -0.87
CA ILE A 335 -7.04 -5.33 0.48
C ILE A 335 -5.97 -4.53 1.22
N LYS A 336 -6.42 -3.64 2.10
CA LYS A 336 -5.58 -2.86 3.02
C LYS A 336 -5.79 -3.40 4.44
N VAL A 337 -4.81 -4.14 4.94
CA VAL A 337 -4.87 -4.82 6.25
C VAL A 337 -5.26 -3.88 7.41
N ASN A 338 -4.90 -2.60 7.31
CA ASN A 338 -5.18 -1.62 8.34
C ASN A 338 -6.53 -0.92 8.24
N GLN A 339 -7.23 -0.99 7.09
CA GLN A 339 -8.62 -0.53 6.99
C GLN A 339 -9.55 -1.40 7.84
N ILE A 340 -9.32 -2.72 7.85
CA ILE A 340 -10.14 -3.65 8.64
C ILE A 340 -9.58 -3.93 10.04
N GLY A 341 -8.25 -3.96 10.19
CA GLY A 341 -7.55 -3.90 11.48
C GLY A 341 -7.15 -5.24 12.11
N THR A 342 -7.48 -6.39 11.53
CA THR A 342 -6.94 -7.70 11.96
C THR A 342 -6.61 -8.60 10.76
N ILE A 343 -5.67 -9.54 10.96
CA ILE A 343 -5.35 -10.55 9.96
C ILE A 343 -6.55 -11.48 9.72
N THR A 344 -7.28 -11.87 10.76
CA THR A 344 -8.44 -12.76 10.63
C THR A 344 -9.56 -12.13 9.79
N GLU A 345 -9.92 -10.86 10.02
CA GLU A 345 -10.93 -10.19 9.21
C GLU A 345 -10.44 -9.95 7.77
N THR A 346 -9.14 -9.69 7.58
CA THR A 346 -8.55 -9.58 6.23
C THR A 346 -8.66 -10.91 5.47
N LEU A 347 -8.32 -12.03 6.11
CA LEU A 347 -8.47 -13.37 5.53
C LEU A 347 -9.93 -13.71 5.22
N GLU A 348 -10.88 -13.25 6.04
CA GLU A 348 -12.31 -13.38 5.75
C GLU A 348 -12.69 -12.65 4.46
N THR A 349 -12.21 -11.41 4.28
CA THR A 349 -12.44 -10.62 3.06
C THR A 349 -11.86 -11.31 1.83
N ILE A 350 -10.59 -11.74 1.88
CA ILE A 350 -9.95 -12.45 0.77
C ILE A 350 -10.72 -13.73 0.41
N ARG A 351 -11.05 -14.55 1.42
CA ARG A 351 -11.81 -15.79 1.22
C ARG A 351 -13.18 -15.52 0.62
N LEU A 352 -13.84 -14.45 1.01
CA LEU A 352 -15.15 -14.07 0.49
C LEU A 352 -15.07 -13.66 -0.99
N ALA A 353 -14.13 -12.76 -1.33
CA ALA A 353 -13.91 -12.31 -2.71
C ALA A 353 -13.59 -13.50 -3.63
N ARG A 354 -12.60 -14.32 -3.26
CA ARG A 354 -12.17 -15.47 -4.07
C ARG A 354 -13.27 -16.51 -4.25
N LYS A 355 -14.07 -16.81 -3.21
CA LYS A 355 -15.21 -17.74 -3.33
C LYS A 355 -16.30 -17.26 -4.29
N ASN A 356 -16.28 -15.99 -4.67
CA ASN A 356 -17.22 -15.39 -5.63
C ASN A 356 -16.50 -14.93 -6.90
N ASN A 357 -15.36 -15.54 -7.24
CA ASN A 357 -14.59 -15.30 -8.46
C ASN A 357 -14.13 -13.85 -8.63
N MET A 358 -13.88 -13.15 -7.53
CA MET A 358 -13.26 -11.84 -7.56
C MET A 358 -11.76 -11.95 -7.32
N THR A 359 -10.99 -11.11 -8.02
CA THR A 359 -9.57 -10.92 -7.74
C THR A 359 -9.39 -10.12 -6.46
N THR A 360 -8.29 -10.38 -5.74
CA THR A 360 -7.91 -9.58 -4.58
C THR A 360 -6.60 -8.87 -4.87
N MET A 361 -6.45 -7.63 -4.44
CA MET A 361 -5.19 -6.91 -4.64
C MET A 361 -4.73 -6.40 -3.29
N VAL A 362 -3.71 -7.02 -2.70
CA VAL A 362 -3.13 -6.53 -1.45
C VAL A 362 -2.46 -5.19 -1.74
N SER A 363 -2.72 -4.21 -0.88
CA SER A 363 -2.20 -2.86 -1.07
C SER A 363 -1.40 -2.37 0.12
N HIS A 364 -0.37 -1.59 -0.19
CA HIS A 364 0.32 -0.72 0.73
C HIS A 364 -0.54 0.50 1.14
N ARG A 365 0.04 1.41 1.94
CA ARG A 365 -0.54 2.71 2.29
C ARG A 365 0.39 3.87 1.90
N SER A 366 -0.15 5.05 1.62
CA SER A 366 0.65 6.25 1.34
C SER A 366 1.67 6.54 2.46
N GLY A 367 1.28 6.45 3.73
CA GLY A 367 2.18 6.46 4.88
C GLY A 367 2.65 5.06 5.26
N GLU A 368 3.80 4.63 4.74
CA GLU A 368 4.29 3.24 4.90
C GLU A 368 5.59 3.15 5.72
N THR A 369 5.95 1.92 6.09
CA THR A 369 7.18 1.63 6.84
C THR A 369 8.07 0.67 6.05
N GLY A 370 9.28 0.37 6.55
CA GLY A 370 10.10 -0.71 6.01
C GLY A 370 9.57 -2.12 6.31
N ASP A 371 8.43 -2.29 6.98
CA ASP A 371 7.86 -3.61 7.26
C ASP A 371 7.39 -4.27 5.95
N THR A 372 7.72 -5.55 5.76
CA THR A 372 7.45 -6.30 4.52
C THR A 372 6.30 -7.30 4.66
N PHE A 373 5.46 -7.20 5.69
CA PHE A 373 4.42 -8.18 6.00
C PHE A 373 3.50 -8.47 4.81
N ILE A 374 3.11 -7.41 4.09
CA ILE A 374 2.19 -7.55 2.96
C ILE A 374 2.80 -8.36 1.81
N ALA A 375 4.13 -8.41 1.65
CA ALA A 375 4.78 -9.27 0.66
C ALA A 375 4.58 -10.75 1.01
N ASP A 376 4.98 -11.16 2.22
CA ASP A 376 4.75 -12.53 2.72
C ASP A 376 3.26 -12.89 2.75
N PHE A 377 2.40 -11.94 3.14
CA PHE A 377 0.95 -12.15 3.25
C PHE A 377 0.29 -12.36 1.88
N THR A 378 0.71 -11.62 0.86
CA THR A 378 0.17 -11.78 -0.50
C THR A 378 0.47 -13.18 -1.03
N VAL A 379 1.71 -13.64 -0.85
CA VAL A 379 2.13 -14.99 -1.25
C VAL A 379 1.40 -16.06 -0.44
N ALA A 380 1.26 -15.87 0.86
CA ALA A 380 0.60 -16.84 1.74
C ALA A 380 -0.88 -17.04 1.43
N THR A 381 -1.55 -15.99 0.94
CA THR A 381 -3.01 -15.99 0.81
C THR A 381 -3.48 -16.26 -0.61
N ASN A 382 -2.53 -16.51 -1.53
CA ASN A 382 -2.72 -16.52 -2.99
C ASN A 382 -3.68 -15.40 -3.37
N ALA A 383 -3.31 -14.18 -2.94
CA ALA A 383 -4.14 -13.02 -3.18
C ALA A 383 -4.14 -12.65 -4.68
N ALA A 384 -3.29 -13.25 -5.51
CA ALA A 384 -3.03 -12.94 -6.91
C ALA A 384 -2.24 -11.65 -7.13
N GLU A 385 -2.60 -10.53 -6.50
CA GLU A 385 -2.04 -9.22 -6.86
C GLU A 385 -1.50 -8.42 -5.66
N LEU A 386 -0.46 -7.61 -5.91
CA LEU A 386 0.12 -6.66 -4.96
C LEU A 386 0.33 -5.27 -5.59
N LYS A 387 -0.25 -4.23 -4.98
CA LYS A 387 0.00 -2.82 -5.25
C LYS A 387 0.88 -2.25 -4.15
N SER A 388 2.18 -2.04 -4.40
CA SER A 388 3.14 -1.60 -3.37
C SER A 388 3.99 -0.37 -3.76
N GLY A 389 3.51 0.46 -4.69
CA GLY A 389 4.14 1.72 -5.09
C GLY A 389 5.28 1.56 -6.09
N ALA A 390 6.05 2.62 -6.33
CA ALA A 390 7.12 2.66 -7.32
C ALA A 390 8.40 1.94 -6.84
N PRO A 391 9.26 1.46 -7.76
CA PRO A 391 10.60 0.96 -7.44
C PRO A 391 11.59 2.12 -7.16
N ALA A 392 11.27 3.00 -6.20
CA ALA A 392 12.05 4.21 -5.94
C ALA A 392 12.34 4.47 -4.45
N ARG A 393 11.29 4.49 -3.61
CA ARG A 393 11.44 4.76 -2.17
C ARG A 393 11.55 3.47 -1.39
N SER A 394 12.41 3.43 -0.36
CA SER A 394 12.73 2.19 0.36
C SER A 394 11.50 1.52 0.97
N GLU A 395 10.57 2.26 1.56
CA GLU A 395 9.35 1.69 2.14
C GLU A 395 8.47 0.93 1.12
N ARG A 396 8.69 1.18 -0.18
CA ARG A 396 8.11 0.44 -1.32
C ARG A 396 9.01 -0.73 -1.71
N VAL A 397 10.27 -0.42 -2.01
CA VAL A 397 11.27 -1.37 -2.53
C VAL A 397 11.52 -2.53 -1.57
N GLU A 398 11.42 -2.34 -0.26
CA GLU A 398 11.55 -3.42 0.74
C GLU A 398 10.54 -4.56 0.49
N LYS A 399 9.32 -4.26 0.02
CA LYS A 399 8.33 -5.30 -0.29
C LYS A 399 8.74 -6.11 -1.52
N TYR A 400 9.26 -5.45 -2.56
CA TYR A 400 9.74 -6.12 -3.77
C TYR A 400 11.01 -6.93 -3.50
N ASN A 401 11.93 -6.40 -2.68
CA ASN A 401 13.08 -7.17 -2.20
C ASN A 401 12.64 -8.42 -1.47
N ARG A 402 11.62 -8.32 -0.60
CA ARG A 402 11.08 -9.49 0.08
C ARG A 402 10.47 -10.50 -0.88
N LEU A 403 9.80 -10.08 -1.95
CA LEU A 403 9.31 -11.00 -2.98
C LEU A 403 10.45 -11.69 -3.75
N LEU A 404 11.54 -10.99 -4.07
CA LEU A 404 12.75 -11.61 -4.66
C LEU A 404 13.39 -12.66 -3.72
N GLU A 405 13.40 -12.39 -2.41
CA GLU A 405 13.86 -13.38 -1.42
C GLU A 405 12.93 -14.60 -1.38
N ILE A 406 11.61 -14.39 -1.35
CA ILE A 406 10.63 -15.48 -1.34
C ILE A 406 10.75 -16.33 -2.61
N GLU A 407 10.87 -15.71 -3.78
CA GLU A 407 11.16 -16.38 -5.05
C GLU A 407 12.41 -17.27 -4.93
N GLN A 408 13.51 -16.73 -4.41
CA GLN A 408 14.73 -17.48 -4.21
C GLN A 408 14.58 -18.64 -3.21
N GLU A 409 13.79 -18.46 -2.15
CA GLU A 409 13.54 -19.47 -1.13
C GLU A 409 12.65 -20.63 -1.64
N ILE A 410 11.65 -20.34 -2.48
CA ILE A 410 10.76 -21.34 -3.10
C ILE A 410 11.48 -22.09 -4.22
N GLY A 411 12.33 -21.37 -4.98
CA GLY A 411 13.08 -21.88 -6.11
C GLY A 411 12.33 -21.72 -7.43
N VAL A 412 13.02 -21.17 -8.43
CA VAL A 412 12.47 -20.76 -9.74
C VAL A 412 11.77 -21.90 -10.50
N GLU A 413 12.23 -23.14 -10.39
CA GLU A 413 11.58 -24.28 -11.08
C GLU A 413 10.24 -24.71 -10.44
N ASN A 414 9.99 -24.29 -9.19
CA ASN A 414 8.79 -24.67 -8.43
C ASN A 414 7.90 -23.45 -8.12
N GLU A 415 8.16 -22.31 -8.75
CA GLU A 415 7.40 -21.09 -8.50
C GLU A 415 6.08 -21.12 -9.28
N ARG A 416 4.99 -20.86 -8.57
CA ARG A 416 3.71 -20.54 -9.19
C ARG A 416 3.60 -19.01 -9.25
N LEU A 417 3.34 -18.48 -10.43
CA LEU A 417 3.17 -17.05 -10.66
C LEU A 417 1.70 -16.76 -10.89
N ALA A 418 1.18 -15.70 -10.28
CA ALA A 418 -0.10 -15.16 -10.70
C ALA A 418 0.05 -14.53 -12.10
N HIS A 419 -0.89 -14.84 -12.97
CA HIS A 419 -1.00 -14.27 -14.31
C HIS A 419 -2.20 -13.33 -14.37
N PHE A 420 -2.01 -12.16 -14.98
CA PHE A 420 -3.11 -11.24 -15.24
C PHE A 420 -2.97 -10.62 -16.65
N PRO A 421 -4.00 -10.72 -17.52
CA PRO A 421 -5.25 -11.46 -17.31
C PRO A 421 -5.04 -12.97 -17.05
N ASN A 422 -5.96 -13.60 -16.33
CA ASN A 422 -5.88 -15.03 -15.97
C ASN A 422 -5.75 -15.91 -17.22
N ASP A 423 -5.00 -17.00 -17.12
CA ASP A 423 -4.79 -17.96 -18.20
C ASP A 423 -4.89 -19.39 -17.65
N VAL A 424 -5.92 -20.12 -18.09
CA VAL A 424 -6.23 -21.47 -17.59
C VAL A 424 -5.12 -22.49 -17.87
N ASP A 425 -4.28 -22.25 -18.87
CA ASP A 425 -3.15 -23.12 -19.19
C ASP A 425 -1.95 -22.83 -18.27
N MET A 426 -1.96 -21.69 -17.57
CA MET A 426 -0.89 -21.23 -16.67
C MET A 426 -1.28 -21.26 -15.17
N ASP A 427 -2.57 -21.32 -14.84
CA ASP A 427 -3.13 -21.16 -13.48
C ASP A 427 -3.17 -22.41 -12.58
#